data_AF-A0AAE0SJ83-F1
#
_entry.id   AF-A0AAE0SJ83-F1
#
_cell.length_a   1.000
_cell.length_b   1.000
_cell.length_c   1.000
_cell.angle_alpha   90.00
_cell.angle_beta   90.00
_cell.angle_gamma   90.00
#
_symmetry.space_group_name_H-M   'P 1'
#
loop_
_entity.id
_entity.type
_entity.pdbx_description
1 polymer ?
#
loop_
_entity_poly.entity_id
_entity_poly.type
_entity_poly.pdbx_seq_one_letter_code
_entity_poly.pdbx_strand_id
1 'polypeptide(L)'
;MATCRFCDNSLIIGQSTCYSSECQSFLATACTKVLKCGHRCGGIKDESECLPCLYWCTTSDMTVLKQRHDDVCVICFTSSISAAPSIQLACGHVLHLHCTKRVIAARWDGPRITFRFTLCPLCQKAMEHPLLTDILKPIRILYDEVKRMALTRLKYDGLQNTESISTPGAPFYQDPEGFSINKYAYYICFQCQKPYFGGEARCDEQDFVENHKKEDFVCARCSQSNSQICAKHGIDYLEYKCRYCCSMARFHCFGTTHFCDACHTNHTHLTQLPKDKLPRCPAGPVGKQLEGSACPLGISHPPTGDEFALGCGLCNDLMSF
;
A
#
# COMPACT_ATOMS: atom_id res chain seq x y z
N MET A 1 -24.58 39.24 -15.54
CA MET A 1 -24.64 38.79 -14.13
C MET A 1 -23.27 38.26 -13.76
N ALA A 2 -22.75 38.56 -12.57
CA ALA A 2 -21.51 37.94 -12.10
C ALA A 2 -21.82 36.52 -11.60
N THR A 3 -20.97 35.55 -11.89
CA THR A 3 -21.11 34.17 -11.40
C THR A 3 -19.98 33.84 -10.43
N CYS A 4 -20.26 32.92 -9.51
CA CYS A 4 -19.25 32.40 -8.59
C CYS A 4 -18.15 31.71 -9.38
N ARG A 5 -16.89 32.05 -9.07
CA ARG A 5 -15.70 31.46 -9.70
C ARG A 5 -15.70 29.92 -9.72
N PHE A 6 -16.32 29.28 -8.75
CA PHE A 6 -16.16 27.85 -8.49
C PHE A 6 -17.44 27.02 -8.70
N CYS A 7 -18.62 27.60 -8.49
CA CYS A 7 -19.88 26.85 -8.48
C CYS A 7 -20.97 27.46 -9.38
N ASP A 8 -20.60 28.44 -10.21
CA ASP A 8 -21.47 29.12 -11.17
C ASP A 8 -22.73 29.82 -10.62
N ASN A 9 -22.95 29.80 -9.31
CA ASN A 9 -24.05 30.51 -8.65
C ASN A 9 -24.00 32.01 -8.97
N SER A 10 -25.16 32.60 -9.25
CA SER A 10 -25.31 34.04 -9.47
C SER A 10 -24.87 34.86 -8.25
N LEU A 11 -24.05 35.88 -8.49
CA LEU A 11 -23.50 36.77 -7.48
C LEU A 11 -24.00 38.21 -7.64
N ILE A 12 -23.90 38.95 -6.53
CA ILE A 12 -24.03 40.41 -6.53
C ILE A 12 -22.80 41.01 -7.23
N ILE A 13 -23.01 42.10 -7.97
CA ILE A 13 -21.94 42.81 -8.70
C ILE A 13 -20.83 43.20 -7.70
N GLY A 14 -19.58 42.81 -8.00
CA GLY A 14 -18.40 43.09 -7.18
C GLY A 14 -17.91 41.90 -6.33
N GLN A 15 -18.66 40.79 -6.26
CA GLN A 15 -18.21 39.57 -5.59
C GLN A 15 -17.53 38.60 -6.56
N SER A 16 -16.47 37.93 -6.12
CA SER A 16 -15.77 36.88 -6.90
C SER A 16 -16.21 35.45 -6.59
N THR A 17 -16.76 35.22 -5.40
CA THR A 17 -17.20 33.89 -4.91
C THR A 17 -18.45 34.01 -4.06
N CYS A 18 -19.24 32.94 -3.98
CA CYS A 18 -20.41 32.85 -3.11
C CYS A 18 -20.00 32.55 -1.65
N TYR A 19 -20.93 32.66 -0.71
CA TYR A 19 -20.69 32.45 0.72
C TYR A 19 -20.66 30.97 1.17
N SER A 20 -20.68 30.00 0.25
CA SER A 20 -20.57 28.60 0.64
C SER A 20 -19.20 28.34 1.26
N SER A 21 -19.16 27.55 2.33
CA SER A 21 -17.93 27.21 3.06
C SER A 21 -16.87 26.62 2.12
N GLU A 22 -17.30 25.79 1.17
CA GLU A 22 -16.43 25.19 0.15
C GLU A 22 -15.81 26.26 -0.76
N CYS A 23 -16.61 27.14 -1.38
CA CYS A 23 -16.09 28.20 -2.26
C CYS A 23 -15.18 29.18 -1.53
N GLN A 24 -15.44 29.46 -0.26
CA GLN A 24 -14.58 30.30 0.58
C GLN A 24 -13.25 29.60 0.88
N SER A 25 -13.26 28.29 1.16
CA SER A 25 -12.05 27.49 1.36
C SER A 25 -11.18 27.41 0.09
N PHE A 26 -11.82 27.27 -1.07
CA PHE A 26 -11.16 27.30 -2.36
C PHE A 26 -10.56 28.67 -2.64
N LEU A 27 -11.29 29.76 -2.37
CA LEU A 27 -10.78 31.11 -2.55
C LEU A 27 -9.50 31.36 -1.74
N ALA A 28 -9.43 30.86 -0.50
CA ALA A 28 -8.28 31.05 0.37
C ALA A 28 -6.97 30.46 -0.18
N THR A 29 -7.07 29.43 -1.04
CA THR A 29 -5.92 28.74 -1.64
C THR A 29 -5.76 29.02 -3.12
N ALA A 30 -6.74 29.66 -3.77
CA ALA A 30 -6.70 29.92 -5.20
C ALA A 30 -5.74 31.06 -5.57
N CYS A 31 -5.11 30.95 -6.72
CA CYS A 31 -4.38 32.07 -7.30
C CYS A 31 -5.33 33.26 -7.53
N THR A 32 -4.87 34.46 -7.20
CA THR A 32 -5.63 35.72 -7.38
C THR A 32 -5.29 36.43 -8.69
N LYS A 33 -4.28 35.96 -9.42
CA LYS A 33 -3.79 36.57 -10.66
C LYS A 33 -4.74 36.33 -11.83
N VAL A 34 -4.78 37.30 -12.74
CA VAL A 34 -5.40 37.17 -14.07
C VAL A 34 -4.27 36.96 -15.08
N LEU A 35 -4.40 35.94 -15.92
CA LEU A 35 -3.42 35.60 -16.95
C LEU A 35 -3.43 36.65 -18.07
N LYS A 36 -2.38 36.67 -18.90
CA LYS A 36 -2.25 37.61 -20.03
C LYS A 36 -3.43 37.52 -21.03
N CYS A 37 -4.07 36.36 -21.13
CA CYS A 37 -5.25 36.15 -21.97
C CYS A 37 -6.57 36.69 -21.38
N GLY A 38 -6.55 37.28 -20.17
CA GLY A 38 -7.73 37.82 -19.50
C GLY A 38 -8.48 36.82 -18.61
N HIS A 39 -8.17 35.52 -18.68
CA HIS A 39 -8.77 34.52 -17.79
C HIS A 39 -8.13 34.52 -16.40
N ARG A 40 -8.95 34.22 -15.38
CA ARG A 40 -8.44 34.00 -14.02
C ARG A 40 -7.58 32.75 -13.99
N CYS A 41 -6.43 32.80 -13.31
CA CYS A 41 -5.59 31.61 -13.14
C CYS A 41 -6.34 30.53 -12.35
N GLY A 42 -6.36 29.29 -12.84
CA GLY A 42 -6.95 28.14 -12.13
C GLY A 42 -6.03 27.52 -11.07
N GLY A 43 -4.80 28.04 -10.94
CA GLY A 43 -3.75 27.53 -10.07
C GLY A 43 -3.88 27.91 -8.59
N ILE A 44 -2.81 27.66 -7.85
CA ILE A 44 -2.73 27.87 -6.40
C ILE A 44 -2.10 29.24 -6.10
N LYS A 45 -2.48 29.81 -4.96
CA LYS A 45 -1.89 31.05 -4.45
C LYS A 45 -0.39 30.85 -4.19
N ASP A 46 0.39 31.89 -4.50
CA ASP A 46 1.83 32.00 -4.22
C ASP A 46 2.74 30.97 -4.93
N GLU A 47 2.24 30.27 -5.96
CA GLU A 47 3.11 29.49 -6.87
C GLU A 47 4.05 30.42 -7.67
N SER A 48 5.28 29.95 -7.89
CA SER A 48 6.30 30.68 -8.64
C SER A 48 5.84 30.95 -10.08
N GLU A 49 5.19 29.96 -10.68
CA GLU A 49 4.59 30.05 -12.01
C GLU A 49 3.09 29.82 -11.89
N CYS A 50 2.30 30.63 -12.60
CA CYS A 50 0.87 30.40 -12.68
C CYS A 50 0.58 29.17 -13.53
N LEU A 51 -0.46 28.41 -13.15
CA LEU A 51 -1.02 27.37 -13.99
C LEU A 51 -1.33 27.92 -15.40
N PRO A 52 -0.92 27.23 -16.48
CA PRO A 52 -1.27 27.59 -17.84
C PRO A 52 -2.79 27.72 -18.03
N CYS A 53 -3.21 28.47 -19.06
CA CYS A 53 -4.62 28.79 -19.19
C CYS A 53 -5.43 27.54 -19.54
N LEU A 54 -6.35 27.15 -18.66
CA LEU A 54 -7.23 25.97 -18.85
C LEU A 54 -8.19 26.10 -20.04
N TYR A 55 -8.36 27.31 -20.60
CA TYR A 55 -9.17 27.54 -21.81
C TYR A 55 -8.40 27.27 -23.11
N TRP A 56 -7.08 26.97 -23.01
CA TRP A 56 -6.18 26.80 -24.14
C TRP A 56 -6.11 28.03 -25.05
N CYS A 57 -5.87 29.20 -24.45
CA CYS A 57 -5.85 30.46 -25.19
C CYS A 57 -4.58 30.65 -26.04
N THR A 58 -3.50 29.94 -25.73
CA THR A 58 -2.24 29.97 -26.49
C THR A 58 -1.88 28.58 -26.99
N THR A 59 -1.10 28.52 -28.08
CA THR A 59 -0.54 27.26 -28.59
C THR A 59 0.33 26.56 -27.56
N SER A 60 1.06 27.31 -26.73
CA SER A 60 1.82 26.73 -25.61
C SER A 60 0.93 26.02 -24.58
N ASP A 61 -0.24 26.59 -24.24
CA ASP A 61 -1.18 25.95 -23.30
C ASP A 61 -1.60 24.56 -23.81
N MET A 62 -1.87 24.44 -25.11
CA MET A 62 -2.29 23.18 -25.76
C MET A 62 -1.19 22.11 -25.78
N THR A 63 0.08 22.52 -25.73
CA THR A 63 1.21 21.56 -25.72
C THR A 63 1.53 21.01 -24.34
N VAL A 64 1.22 21.76 -23.28
CA VAL A 64 1.59 21.38 -21.89
C VAL A 64 0.42 20.82 -21.10
N LEU A 65 -0.80 21.29 -21.35
CA LEU A 65 -2.01 20.81 -20.68
C LEU A 65 -2.64 19.65 -21.44
N LYS A 66 -3.03 18.61 -20.70
CA LYS A 66 -3.79 17.49 -21.26
C LYS A 66 -5.31 17.60 -21.06
N GLN A 67 -5.76 18.61 -20.32
CA GLN A 67 -7.15 18.82 -19.94
C GLN A 67 -7.55 20.29 -20.09
N ARG A 68 -8.85 20.53 -20.33
CA ARG A 68 -9.51 21.84 -20.45
C ARG A 68 -10.34 22.19 -19.22
N HIS A 69 -10.70 23.46 -19.09
CA HIS A 69 -11.42 24.00 -17.94
C HIS A 69 -12.70 23.22 -17.55
N ASP A 70 -13.40 22.64 -18.51
CA ASP A 70 -14.69 21.94 -18.40
C ASP A 70 -14.52 20.44 -18.17
N ASP A 71 -13.32 19.90 -18.34
CA ASP A 71 -13.04 18.51 -17.99
C ASP A 71 -13.27 18.27 -16.51
N VAL A 72 -13.84 17.12 -16.19
CA VAL A 72 -14.12 16.72 -14.81
C VAL A 72 -12.83 16.23 -14.14
N CYS A 73 -12.61 16.62 -12.88
CA CYS A 73 -11.51 16.05 -12.11
C CYS A 73 -11.77 14.56 -11.84
N VAL A 74 -10.88 13.71 -12.32
CA VAL A 74 -10.96 12.24 -12.20
C VAL A 74 -10.76 11.67 -10.79
N ILE A 75 -10.67 12.53 -9.78
CA ILE A 75 -10.64 12.08 -8.38
C ILE A 75 -12.00 12.29 -7.72
N CYS A 76 -12.64 13.44 -7.92
CA CYS A 76 -13.96 13.69 -7.35
C CYS A 76 -15.10 13.21 -8.25
N PHE A 77 -14.91 13.23 -9.58
CA PHE A 77 -15.95 12.95 -10.58
C PHE A 77 -17.19 13.84 -10.50
N THR A 78 -17.15 14.93 -9.72
CA THR A 78 -18.32 15.79 -9.46
C THR A 78 -18.20 17.19 -10.05
N SER A 79 -16.98 17.67 -10.29
CA SER A 79 -16.74 19.08 -10.60
C SER A 79 -15.66 19.23 -11.65
N SER A 80 -15.80 20.25 -12.49
CA SER A 80 -14.80 20.59 -13.52
C SER A 80 -13.47 20.99 -12.87
N ILE A 81 -12.36 20.88 -13.59
CA ILE A 81 -11.04 21.28 -13.06
C ILE A 81 -10.95 22.79 -12.78
N SER A 82 -11.80 23.62 -13.40
CA SER A 82 -11.88 25.06 -13.12
C SER A 82 -12.73 25.41 -11.90
N ALA A 83 -13.59 24.49 -11.44
CA ALA A 83 -14.47 24.67 -10.28
C ALA A 83 -13.73 24.66 -8.93
N ALA A 84 -12.43 24.37 -8.88
CA ALA A 84 -11.61 24.48 -7.68
C ALA A 84 -10.13 24.72 -8.04
N PRO A 85 -9.29 25.16 -7.08
CA PRO A 85 -7.86 25.36 -7.30
C PRO A 85 -7.16 24.06 -7.72
N SER A 86 -6.50 24.11 -8.86
CA SER A 86 -5.94 22.96 -9.55
C SER A 86 -4.43 23.06 -9.73
N ILE A 87 -3.77 21.91 -9.78
CA ILE A 87 -2.33 21.78 -10.04
C ILE A 87 -2.11 20.97 -11.30
N GLN A 88 -1.07 21.32 -12.07
CA GLN A 88 -0.58 20.52 -13.17
C GLN A 88 0.56 19.63 -12.66
N LEU A 89 0.36 18.32 -12.68
CA LEU A 89 1.42 17.37 -12.35
C LEU A 89 2.53 17.40 -13.41
N ALA A 90 3.73 16.93 -13.06
CA ALA A 90 4.85 16.79 -14.01
C ALA A 90 4.49 15.98 -15.27
N CYS A 91 3.51 15.08 -15.20
CA CYS A 91 3.02 14.31 -16.35
C CYS A 91 2.06 15.08 -17.29
N GLY A 92 1.76 16.36 -16.98
CA GLY A 92 0.89 17.27 -17.75
C GLY A 92 -0.60 17.18 -17.42
N HIS A 93 -1.02 16.28 -16.53
CA HIS A 93 -2.42 16.15 -16.12
C HIS A 93 -2.76 17.14 -15.01
N VAL A 94 -4.00 17.64 -15.02
CA VAL A 94 -4.52 18.64 -14.10
C VAL A 94 -5.53 17.99 -13.15
N LEU A 95 -5.35 18.23 -11.86
CA LEU A 95 -6.21 17.71 -10.79
C LEU A 95 -6.44 18.81 -9.76
N HIS A 96 -7.58 18.80 -9.06
CA HIS A 96 -7.76 19.67 -7.91
C HIS A 96 -6.71 19.35 -6.84
N LEU A 97 -6.14 20.39 -6.23
CA LEU A 97 -5.13 20.20 -5.18
C LEU A 97 -5.70 19.45 -3.98
N HIS A 98 -6.90 19.83 -3.52
CA HIS A 98 -7.53 19.20 -2.35
C HIS A 98 -7.83 17.71 -2.60
N CYS A 99 -8.27 17.36 -3.81
CA CYS A 99 -8.53 15.98 -4.22
C CYS A 99 -7.26 15.15 -4.16
N THR A 100 -6.18 15.67 -4.75
CA THR A 100 -4.88 15.00 -4.79
C THR A 100 -4.30 14.81 -3.38
N LYS A 101 -4.36 15.85 -2.53
CA LYS A 101 -3.94 15.76 -1.13
C LYS A 101 -4.75 14.72 -0.34
N ARG A 102 -6.07 14.66 -0.56
CA ARG A 102 -6.96 13.70 0.12
C ARG A 102 -6.61 12.26 -0.25
N VAL A 103 -6.38 11.96 -1.53
CA VAL A 103 -5.97 10.62 -1.99
C VAL A 103 -4.62 10.22 -1.39
N ILE A 104 -3.64 11.12 -1.41
CA ILE A 104 -2.32 10.86 -0.84
C ILE A 104 -2.38 10.64 0.68
N ALA A 105 -3.20 11.43 1.39
CA ALA A 105 -3.38 11.30 2.83
C ALA A 105 -4.12 10.03 3.24
N ALA A 106 -5.09 9.58 2.43
CA ALA A 106 -5.83 8.34 2.65
C ALA A 106 -4.95 7.08 2.48
N ARG A 107 -3.86 7.19 1.70
CA ARG A 107 -2.93 6.10 1.38
C ARG A 107 -3.59 4.96 0.58
N TRP A 108 -3.36 3.72 0.99
CA TRP A 108 -3.90 2.52 0.37
C TRP A 108 -5.13 2.02 1.13
N ASP A 109 -5.96 1.28 0.41
CA ASP A 109 -7.08 0.56 0.98
C ASP A 109 -6.64 -0.83 1.47
N GLY A 110 -7.28 -1.31 2.53
CA GLY A 110 -6.89 -2.54 3.22
C GLY A 110 -5.56 -2.45 3.98
N PRO A 111 -5.13 -3.55 4.62
CA PRO A 111 -3.93 -3.59 5.45
C PRO A 111 -2.65 -3.87 4.64
N ARG A 112 -2.75 -4.45 3.44
CA ARG A 112 -1.61 -4.66 2.55
C ARG A 112 -1.11 -3.33 2.01
N ILE A 113 0.17 -3.04 2.22
CA ILE A 113 0.82 -1.85 1.68
C ILE A 113 0.80 -1.91 0.15
N THR A 114 0.18 -0.92 -0.47
CA THR A 114 0.26 -0.67 -1.92
C THR A 114 0.56 0.80 -2.17
N PHE A 115 1.09 1.13 -3.35
CA PHE A 115 1.52 2.50 -3.68
C PHE A 115 0.80 3.09 -4.89
N ARG A 116 -0.27 2.44 -5.37
CA ARG A 116 -1.02 2.93 -6.54
C ARG A 116 -1.58 4.34 -6.35
N PHE A 117 -1.91 4.70 -5.12
CA PHE A 117 -2.45 6.01 -4.74
C PHE A 117 -1.45 7.17 -4.93
N THR A 118 -0.15 6.90 -5.16
CA THR A 118 0.85 7.91 -5.51
C THR A 118 0.98 8.13 -7.02
N LEU A 119 0.23 7.38 -7.83
CA LEU A 119 0.26 7.45 -9.28
C LEU A 119 -0.88 8.32 -9.82
N CYS A 120 -0.63 9.01 -10.92
CA CYS A 120 -1.62 9.80 -11.63
C CYS A 120 -2.75 8.89 -12.13
N PRO A 121 -4.02 9.14 -11.76
CA PRO A 121 -5.14 8.27 -12.16
C PRO A 121 -5.31 8.14 -13.68
N LEU A 122 -4.85 9.13 -14.45
CA LEU A 122 -5.00 9.18 -15.91
C LEU A 122 -3.91 8.41 -16.68
N CYS A 123 -2.67 8.37 -16.19
CA CYS A 123 -1.56 7.77 -16.95
C CYS A 123 -0.60 6.90 -16.13
N GLN A 124 -0.90 6.68 -14.86
CA GLN A 124 -0.12 5.83 -13.95
C GLN A 124 1.34 6.27 -13.72
N LYS A 125 1.76 7.45 -14.21
CA LYS A 125 3.05 8.06 -13.84
C LYS A 125 2.99 8.58 -12.40
N ALA A 126 4.12 8.58 -11.69
CA ALA A 126 4.21 9.15 -10.34
C ALA A 126 3.68 10.60 -10.30
N MET A 127 2.87 10.91 -9.29
CA MET A 127 2.41 12.27 -9.08
C MET A 127 3.55 13.10 -8.50
N GLU A 128 3.95 14.14 -9.23
CA GLU A 128 5.00 15.06 -8.81
C GLU A 128 4.53 16.49 -8.96
N HIS A 129 4.65 17.24 -7.87
CA HIS A 129 4.34 18.66 -7.78
C HIS A 129 4.96 19.25 -6.49
N PRO A 130 5.49 20.48 -6.48
CA PRO A 130 6.11 21.07 -5.29
C PRO A 130 5.21 21.02 -4.05
N LEU A 131 3.93 21.40 -4.18
CA LEU A 131 2.93 21.38 -3.09
C LEU A 131 2.58 19.98 -2.54
N LEU A 132 3.05 18.90 -3.18
CA LEU A 132 2.84 17.53 -2.74
C LEU A 132 4.10 16.93 -2.10
N THR A 133 5.24 17.63 -2.15
CA THR A 133 6.55 17.06 -1.77
C THR A 133 6.58 16.64 -0.30
N ASP A 134 6.06 17.47 0.61
CA ASP A 134 6.07 17.18 2.04
C ASP A 134 5.20 15.96 2.39
N ILE A 135 4.04 15.82 1.75
CA ILE A 135 3.14 14.68 1.99
C ILE A 135 3.63 13.40 1.33
N LEU A 136 4.34 13.49 0.19
CA LEU A 136 4.92 12.34 -0.50
C LEU A 136 6.21 11.84 0.15
N LYS A 137 6.98 12.71 0.82
CA LYS A 137 8.25 12.36 1.47
C LYS A 137 8.17 11.14 2.38
N PRO A 138 7.26 11.05 3.38
CA PRO A 138 7.17 9.85 4.23
C PRO A 138 6.74 8.59 3.45
N ILE A 139 5.96 8.75 2.37
CA ILE A 139 5.52 7.63 1.53
C ILE A 139 6.69 7.09 0.70
N ARG A 140 7.55 7.97 0.17
CA ARG A 140 8.77 7.58 -0.55
C ARG A 140 9.73 6.80 0.34
N ILE A 141 9.91 7.23 1.59
CA ILE A 141 10.72 6.50 2.58
C ILE A 141 10.16 5.08 2.80
N LEU A 142 8.85 4.95 2.97
CA LEU A 142 8.20 3.64 3.13
C LEU A 142 8.35 2.79 1.86
N TYR A 143 8.21 3.38 0.67
CA TYR A 143 8.40 2.70 -0.61
C TYR A 143 9.82 2.13 -0.72
N ASP A 144 10.84 2.93 -0.44
CA ASP A 144 12.24 2.52 -0.50
C ASP A 144 12.55 1.39 0.51
N GLU A 145 11.95 1.43 1.70
CA GLU A 145 12.08 0.36 2.69
C GLU A 145 11.45 -0.95 2.20
N VAL A 146 10.20 -0.89 1.71
CA VAL A 146 9.49 -2.07 1.18
C VAL A 146 10.18 -2.63 -0.06
N LYS A 147 10.62 -1.78 -0.98
CA LYS A 147 11.41 -2.14 -2.17
C LYS A 147 12.67 -2.91 -1.78
N ARG A 148 13.44 -2.39 -0.82
CA ARG A 148 14.66 -3.05 -0.33
C ARG A 148 14.36 -4.43 0.24
N MET A 149 13.29 -4.55 1.04
CA MET A 149 12.86 -5.83 1.60
C MET A 149 12.43 -6.81 0.50
N ALA A 150 11.67 -6.35 -0.49
CA ALA A 150 11.14 -7.15 -1.59
C ALA A 150 12.26 -7.71 -2.48
N LEU A 151 13.23 -6.87 -2.85
CA LEU A 151 14.40 -7.30 -3.63
C LEU A 151 15.29 -8.26 -2.84
N THR A 152 15.46 -8.03 -1.54
CA THR A 152 16.22 -8.96 -0.67
C THR A 152 15.53 -10.32 -0.62
N ARG A 153 14.21 -10.34 -0.46
CA ARG A 153 13.44 -11.60 -0.45
C ARG A 153 13.47 -12.31 -1.80
N LEU A 154 13.37 -11.55 -2.89
CA LEU A 154 13.48 -12.09 -4.24
C LEU A 154 14.84 -12.79 -4.45
N LYS A 155 15.92 -12.30 -3.83
CA LYS A 155 17.25 -12.92 -3.92
C LYS A 155 17.30 -14.22 -3.14
N TYR A 156 16.76 -14.17 -1.92
CA TYR A 156 16.67 -15.33 -1.03
C TYR A 156 15.86 -16.47 -1.67
N ASP A 157 14.74 -16.16 -2.31
CA ASP A 157 13.89 -17.16 -2.97
C ASP A 157 14.50 -17.67 -4.31
N GLY A 158 15.65 -17.13 -4.76
CA GLY A 158 16.30 -17.56 -6.01
C GLY A 158 15.58 -17.10 -7.28
N LEU A 159 14.70 -16.09 -7.20
CA LEU A 159 13.79 -15.69 -8.28
C LEU A 159 14.28 -14.44 -9.05
N GLN A 160 15.58 -14.15 -9.02
CA GLN A 160 16.16 -13.00 -9.73
C GLN A 160 16.05 -13.12 -11.26
N ASN A 161 16.08 -14.36 -11.77
CA ASN A 161 16.18 -14.68 -13.20
C ASN A 161 14.95 -15.46 -13.70
N THR A 162 13.78 -15.21 -13.13
CA THR A 162 12.54 -15.86 -13.58
C THR A 162 12.16 -15.38 -14.97
N GLU A 163 11.41 -16.20 -15.71
CA GLU A 163 10.89 -15.84 -17.03
C GLU A 163 10.12 -14.51 -17.02
N SER A 164 9.43 -14.19 -15.92
CA SER A 164 8.69 -12.94 -15.76
C SER A 164 9.57 -11.69 -15.81
N ILE A 165 10.86 -11.82 -15.50
CA ILE A 165 11.85 -10.73 -15.50
C ILE A 165 12.77 -10.81 -16.72
N SER A 166 13.15 -12.02 -17.14
CA SER A 166 14.16 -12.24 -18.19
C SER A 166 13.61 -12.26 -19.62
N THR A 167 12.32 -12.55 -19.81
CA THR A 167 11.75 -12.79 -21.14
C THR A 167 11.16 -11.50 -21.75
N PRO A 168 11.62 -11.08 -22.94
CA PRO A 168 11.00 -9.96 -23.65
C PRO A 168 9.50 -10.18 -23.87
N GLY A 169 8.69 -9.19 -23.50
CA GLY A 169 7.22 -9.26 -23.58
C GLY A 169 6.53 -9.76 -22.30
N ALA A 170 7.28 -10.21 -21.29
CA ALA A 170 6.72 -10.49 -19.98
C ALA A 170 6.32 -9.18 -19.24
N PRO A 171 5.32 -9.22 -18.33
CA PRO A 171 4.82 -8.02 -17.64
C PRO A 171 5.87 -7.23 -16.86
N PHE A 172 6.93 -7.90 -16.38
CA PHE A 172 8.00 -7.31 -15.58
C PHE A 172 9.37 -7.48 -16.26
N TYR A 173 9.40 -7.53 -17.59
CA TYR A 173 10.66 -7.63 -18.34
C TYR A 173 11.62 -6.50 -17.94
N GLN A 174 12.81 -6.87 -17.45
CA GLN A 174 13.82 -5.97 -16.88
C GLN A 174 13.35 -5.13 -15.69
N ASP A 175 12.29 -5.55 -14.99
CA ASP A 175 11.72 -4.86 -13.83
C ASP A 175 11.60 -5.81 -12.60
N PRO A 176 12.74 -6.20 -11.98
CA PRO A 176 12.73 -7.03 -10.78
C PRO A 176 12.07 -6.33 -9.59
N GLU A 177 12.07 -4.99 -9.57
CA GLU A 177 11.43 -4.18 -8.54
C GLU A 177 9.91 -4.33 -8.62
N GLY A 178 9.31 -4.05 -9.77
CA GLY A 178 7.88 -4.23 -10.00
C GLY A 178 7.45 -5.67 -9.76
N PHE A 179 8.23 -6.65 -10.22
CA PHE A 179 7.95 -8.07 -9.96
C PHE A 179 7.93 -8.38 -8.46
N SER A 180 8.95 -7.94 -7.71
CA SER A 180 9.05 -8.24 -6.27
C SER A 180 7.95 -7.57 -5.44
N ILE A 181 7.62 -6.30 -5.73
CA ILE A 181 6.56 -5.55 -5.04
C ILE A 181 5.17 -6.14 -5.36
N ASN A 182 4.99 -6.66 -6.58
CA ASN A 182 3.74 -7.31 -6.96
C ASN A 182 3.60 -8.71 -6.31
N LYS A 183 4.69 -9.49 -6.31
CA LYS A 183 4.71 -10.88 -5.82
C LYS A 183 4.53 -10.98 -4.30
N TYR A 184 5.09 -10.05 -3.53
CA TYR A 184 5.09 -10.13 -2.07
C TYR A 184 4.07 -9.18 -1.42
N ALA A 185 3.57 -9.59 -0.26
CA ALA A 185 2.68 -8.80 0.59
C ALA A 185 3.47 -8.24 1.78
N TYR A 186 3.28 -6.94 2.04
CA TYR A 186 3.86 -6.23 3.17
C TYR A 186 2.79 -5.53 3.98
N TYR A 187 2.97 -5.48 5.28
CA TYR A 187 2.01 -4.89 6.23
C TYR A 187 2.74 -4.01 7.24
N ILE A 188 2.03 -3.08 7.86
CA ILE A 188 2.57 -2.25 8.95
C ILE A 188 2.33 -2.96 10.28
N CYS A 189 3.39 -3.23 11.03
CA CYS A 189 3.27 -3.79 12.37
C CYS A 189 2.55 -2.83 13.31
N PHE A 190 1.47 -3.28 13.96
CA PHE A 190 0.72 -2.48 14.92
C PHE A 190 1.57 -1.97 16.10
N GLN A 191 2.52 -2.79 16.58
CA GLN A 191 3.31 -2.43 17.76
C GLN A 191 4.46 -1.47 17.45
N CYS A 192 5.28 -1.76 16.42
CA CYS A 192 6.49 -0.99 16.13
C CYS A 192 6.37 -0.04 14.93
N GLN A 193 5.24 -0.07 14.22
CA GLN A 193 4.93 0.78 13.06
C GLN A 193 5.91 0.63 11.88
N LYS A 194 6.64 -0.49 11.82
CA LYS A 194 7.56 -0.82 10.71
C LYS A 194 6.93 -1.81 9.73
N PRO A 195 7.26 -1.72 8.43
CA PRO A 195 6.82 -2.70 7.45
C PRO A 195 7.44 -4.08 7.74
N TYR A 196 6.69 -5.15 7.48
CA TYR A 196 7.20 -6.53 7.56
C TYR A 196 6.61 -7.40 6.44
N PHE A 197 7.34 -8.47 6.11
CA PHE A 197 6.93 -9.44 5.10
C PHE A 197 5.78 -10.31 5.63
N GLY A 198 4.67 -10.34 4.89
CA GLY A 198 3.46 -11.05 5.27
C GLY A 198 3.07 -12.21 4.37
N GLY A 199 3.95 -12.62 3.44
CA GLY A 199 3.68 -13.69 2.49
C GLY A 199 3.78 -13.30 1.03
N GLU A 200 3.42 -14.23 0.15
CA GLU A 200 3.16 -13.91 -1.24
C GLU A 200 1.77 -13.31 -1.40
N ALA A 201 1.68 -12.26 -2.22
CA ALA A 201 0.46 -11.51 -2.49
C ALA A 201 -0.67 -12.34 -3.08
N ARG A 202 -0.38 -13.44 -3.79
CA ARG A 202 -1.41 -14.34 -4.34
C ARG A 202 -2.18 -15.10 -3.27
N CYS A 203 -1.63 -15.17 -2.05
CA CYS A 203 -2.29 -15.79 -0.91
C CYS A 203 -3.15 -14.78 -0.13
N ASP A 204 -3.20 -13.51 -0.53
CA ASP A 204 -4.05 -12.52 0.12
C ASP A 204 -5.50 -12.65 -0.40
N GLU A 205 -6.33 -13.36 0.33
CA GLU A 205 -7.78 -13.37 0.11
C GLU A 205 -8.42 -12.12 0.76
N GLN A 206 -9.09 -11.30 -0.03
CA GLN A 206 -9.72 -10.04 0.44
C GLN A 206 -10.66 -10.28 1.64
N ASP A 207 -11.49 -11.31 1.59
CA ASP A 207 -12.44 -11.66 2.67
C ASP A 207 -11.73 -12.02 3.99
N PHE A 208 -10.55 -12.63 3.92
CA PHE A 208 -9.80 -12.99 5.14
C PHE A 208 -9.15 -11.76 5.76
N VAL A 209 -8.64 -10.88 4.92
CA VAL A 209 -7.91 -9.67 5.30
C VAL A 209 -8.83 -8.61 5.90
N GLU A 210 -10.08 -8.48 5.42
CA GLU A 210 -11.08 -7.53 5.94
C GLU A 210 -11.60 -7.90 7.34
N ASN A 211 -11.57 -9.19 7.69
CA ASN A 211 -12.01 -9.68 9.01
C ASN A 211 -10.97 -9.50 10.13
N HIS A 212 -9.73 -9.12 9.79
CA HIS A 212 -8.66 -8.91 10.76
C HIS A 212 -8.59 -7.44 11.19
N LYS A 213 -8.44 -7.23 12.50
CA LYS A 213 -8.26 -5.89 13.05
C LYS A 213 -6.81 -5.44 12.83
N LYS A 214 -6.57 -4.14 12.94
CA LYS A 214 -5.20 -3.58 12.79
C LYS A 214 -4.23 -4.20 13.79
N GLU A 215 -4.72 -4.55 14.97
CA GLU A 215 -3.99 -5.17 16.07
C GLU A 215 -3.45 -6.56 15.74
N ASP A 216 -4.05 -7.26 14.76
CA ASP A 216 -3.64 -8.61 14.39
C ASP A 216 -2.35 -8.61 13.54
N PHE A 217 -2.02 -7.48 12.90
CA PHE A 217 -0.83 -7.32 12.07
C PHE A 217 0.39 -7.00 12.93
N VAL A 218 1.01 -8.04 13.48
CA VAL A 218 2.20 -7.93 14.33
C VAL A 218 3.38 -8.63 13.67
N CYS A 219 4.48 -7.91 13.47
CA CYS A 219 5.66 -8.50 12.86
C CYS A 219 6.31 -9.56 13.75
N ALA A 220 7.11 -10.44 13.14
CA ALA A 220 7.88 -11.47 13.80
C ALA A 220 8.67 -11.00 15.03
N ARG A 221 9.18 -9.76 15.03
CA ARG A 221 9.90 -9.23 16.20
C ARG A 221 8.99 -8.91 17.39
N CYS A 222 7.77 -8.45 17.11
CA CYS A 222 6.84 -7.97 18.11
C CYS A 222 5.90 -9.07 18.62
N SER A 223 5.75 -10.16 17.86
CA SER A 223 4.96 -11.34 18.28
C SER A 223 5.74 -12.29 19.19
N GLN A 224 7.07 -12.19 19.23
CA GLN A 224 7.92 -13.14 19.95
C GLN A 224 8.45 -12.60 21.28
N SER A 225 8.67 -13.52 22.22
CA SER A 225 9.50 -13.26 23.37
C SER A 225 10.97 -13.13 22.94
N ASN A 226 11.72 -12.22 23.57
CA ASN A 226 13.13 -11.95 23.24
C ASN A 226 14.03 -13.21 23.22
N SER A 227 13.63 -14.30 23.90
CA SER A 227 14.33 -15.58 23.94
C SER A 227 14.34 -16.36 22.62
N GLN A 228 13.48 -16.00 21.64
CA GLN A 228 13.37 -16.71 20.36
C GLN A 228 14.07 -15.98 19.20
N ILE A 229 14.59 -14.77 19.42
CA ILE A 229 15.34 -14.02 18.41
C ILE A 229 16.79 -14.50 18.43
N CYS A 230 17.33 -14.88 17.27
CA CYS A 230 18.71 -15.33 17.19
C CYS A 230 19.68 -14.17 17.42
N ALA A 231 20.63 -14.35 18.33
CA ALA A 231 21.65 -13.34 18.62
C ALA A 231 22.56 -13.04 17.40
N LYS A 232 22.77 -14.02 16.52
CA LYS A 232 23.63 -13.90 15.32
C LYS A 232 22.88 -13.41 14.09
N HIS A 233 21.67 -13.93 13.87
CA HIS A 233 20.94 -13.76 12.61
C HIS A 233 19.59 -13.03 12.78
N GLY A 234 19.33 -12.50 13.98
CA GLY A 234 18.12 -11.75 14.28
C GLY A 234 16.85 -12.57 14.02
N ILE A 235 15.95 -11.98 13.22
CA ILE A 235 14.65 -12.56 12.85
C ILE A 235 14.61 -13.04 11.40
N ASP A 236 15.66 -12.79 10.61
CA ASP A 236 15.62 -12.94 9.16
C ASP A 236 15.50 -14.41 8.72
N TYR A 237 15.96 -15.32 9.57
CA TYR A 237 15.94 -16.76 9.36
C TYR A 237 15.12 -17.48 10.44
N LEU A 238 14.15 -16.78 11.03
CA LEU A 238 13.30 -17.35 12.04
C LEU A 238 12.29 -18.30 11.39
N GLU A 239 12.31 -19.55 11.82
CA GLU A 239 11.34 -20.55 11.38
C GLU A 239 10.16 -20.58 12.33
N TYR A 240 8.99 -20.92 11.80
CA TYR A 240 7.72 -20.92 12.54
C TYR A 240 7.08 -22.30 12.47
N LYS A 241 6.31 -22.67 13.51
CA LYS A 241 5.35 -23.78 13.35
C LYS A 241 4.15 -23.29 12.55
N CYS A 242 3.52 -24.23 11.87
CA CYS A 242 2.15 -24.08 11.41
C CYS A 242 1.25 -23.71 12.60
N ARG A 243 0.40 -22.70 12.44
CA ARG A 243 -0.58 -22.32 13.47
C ARG A 243 -1.48 -23.51 13.84
N TYR A 244 -1.84 -24.31 12.84
CA TYR A 244 -2.87 -25.35 12.91
C TYR A 244 -2.34 -26.78 13.14
N CYS A 245 -1.02 -27.00 13.20
CA CYS A 245 -0.47 -28.33 13.51
C CYS A 245 0.98 -28.28 14.03
N CYS A 246 1.49 -29.42 14.47
CA CYS A 246 2.88 -29.63 14.88
C CYS A 246 3.78 -29.93 13.67
N SER A 247 3.85 -29.01 12.71
CA SER A 247 4.75 -29.10 11.55
C SER A 247 5.41 -27.75 11.29
N MET A 248 6.58 -27.75 10.66
CA MET A 248 7.23 -26.50 10.23
C MET A 248 6.36 -25.79 9.20
N ALA A 249 6.24 -24.48 9.34
CA ALA A 249 5.57 -23.65 8.37
C ALA A 249 6.42 -23.50 7.12
N ARG A 250 5.74 -23.46 5.97
CA ARG A 250 6.30 -23.18 4.65
C ARG A 250 5.75 -21.88 4.08
N PHE A 251 4.53 -21.53 4.48
CA PHE A 251 3.83 -20.33 4.04
C PHE A 251 3.57 -19.41 5.22
N HIS A 252 3.66 -18.11 4.97
CA HIS A 252 3.10 -17.06 5.81
C HIS A 252 2.06 -16.38 4.94
N CYS A 253 0.81 -16.36 5.37
CA CYS A 253 -0.30 -15.84 4.59
C CYS A 253 -1.04 -14.79 5.39
N PHE A 254 -1.68 -13.87 4.67
CA PHE A 254 -2.55 -12.85 5.22
C PHE A 254 -1.86 -11.89 6.21
N GLY A 255 -0.53 -11.88 6.23
CA GLY A 255 0.27 -11.08 7.17
C GLY A 255 0.28 -11.55 8.61
N THR A 256 -0.46 -12.60 9.00
CA THR A 256 -0.63 -12.97 10.41
C THR A 256 -0.44 -14.45 10.71
N THR A 257 -0.49 -15.32 9.70
CA THR A 257 -0.70 -16.75 9.93
C THR A 257 0.29 -17.63 9.17
N HIS A 258 0.99 -18.50 9.89
CA HIS A 258 1.93 -19.45 9.32
C HIS A 258 1.26 -20.82 9.07
N PHE A 259 1.51 -21.42 7.89
CA PHE A 259 0.94 -22.70 7.46
C PHE A 259 2.02 -23.66 6.95
N CYS A 260 1.88 -24.96 7.22
CA CYS A 260 2.55 -26.00 6.44
C CYS A 260 1.80 -26.27 5.12
N ASP A 261 2.37 -27.04 4.20
CA ASP A 261 1.78 -27.27 2.87
C ASP A 261 0.34 -27.82 2.93
N ALA A 262 0.12 -28.87 3.71
CA ALA A 262 -1.20 -29.50 3.81
C ALA A 262 -2.25 -28.59 4.46
N CYS A 263 -1.86 -27.82 5.49
CA CYS A 263 -2.77 -26.85 6.12
C CYS A 263 -3.02 -25.64 5.23
N HIS A 264 -2.03 -25.19 4.46
CA HIS A 264 -2.20 -24.12 3.49
C HIS A 264 -3.24 -24.52 2.44
N THR A 265 -3.13 -25.70 1.80
CA THR A 265 -4.12 -26.15 0.81
C THR A 265 -5.55 -26.26 1.36
N ASN A 266 -5.71 -26.40 2.67
CA ASN A 266 -7.01 -26.51 3.35
C ASN A 266 -7.30 -25.32 4.28
N HIS A 267 -6.70 -24.16 4.02
CA HIS A 267 -6.74 -23.02 4.94
C HIS A 267 -8.19 -22.59 5.23
N THR A 268 -9.08 -22.57 4.24
CA THR A 268 -10.48 -22.11 4.38
C THR A 268 -11.25 -22.87 5.45
N HIS A 269 -11.06 -24.19 5.52
CA HIS A 269 -11.70 -25.01 6.56
C HIS A 269 -11.08 -24.73 7.93
N LEU A 270 -9.74 -24.70 8.00
CA LEU A 270 -9.00 -24.57 9.26
C LEU A 270 -9.20 -23.22 9.93
N THR A 271 -9.30 -22.15 9.15
CA THR A 271 -9.49 -20.79 9.66
C THR A 271 -10.88 -20.56 10.24
N GLN A 272 -11.87 -21.35 9.81
CA GLN A 272 -13.24 -21.31 10.33
C GLN A 272 -13.43 -22.14 11.61
N LEU A 273 -12.47 -23.01 11.94
CA LEU A 273 -12.55 -23.81 13.15
C LEU A 273 -12.29 -22.95 14.39
N PRO A 274 -13.20 -22.95 15.38
CA PRO A 274 -12.95 -22.35 16.68
C PRO A 274 -11.69 -22.95 17.33
N LYS A 275 -10.91 -22.12 18.02
CA LYS A 275 -9.61 -22.51 18.59
C LYS A 275 -9.72 -23.69 19.56
N ASP A 276 -10.82 -23.80 20.30
CA ASP A 276 -11.15 -24.89 21.22
C ASP A 276 -11.40 -26.24 20.52
N LYS A 277 -11.73 -26.22 19.22
CA LYS A 277 -11.94 -27.41 18.39
C LYS A 277 -10.69 -27.87 17.63
N LEU A 278 -9.58 -27.13 17.73
CA LEU A 278 -8.32 -27.54 17.11
C LEU A 278 -7.69 -28.71 17.88
N PRO A 279 -6.99 -29.63 17.18
CA PRO A 279 -6.31 -30.75 17.84
C PRO A 279 -5.24 -30.25 18.80
N ARG A 280 -5.04 -30.96 19.91
CA ARG A 280 -3.97 -30.67 20.86
C ARG A 280 -2.67 -31.34 20.40
N CYS A 281 -1.55 -30.84 20.91
CA CYS A 281 -0.26 -31.51 20.69
C CYS A 281 -0.33 -32.97 21.20
N PRO A 282 0.04 -33.98 20.40
CA PRO A 282 0.59 -33.89 19.04
C PRO A 282 -0.48 -33.68 17.95
N ALA A 283 -0.40 -32.56 17.24
CA ALA A 283 -1.37 -32.19 16.20
C ALA A 283 -0.81 -32.45 14.80
N GLY A 284 -1.57 -33.17 13.99
CA GLY A 284 -1.28 -33.43 12.58
C GLY A 284 -1.90 -32.37 11.67
N PRO A 285 -1.50 -32.31 10.39
CA PRO A 285 -2.07 -31.36 9.44
C PRO A 285 -3.59 -31.55 9.25
N VAL A 286 -4.25 -30.49 8.78
CA VAL A 286 -5.69 -30.51 8.42
C VAL A 286 -6.60 -30.93 9.58
N GLY A 287 -6.30 -30.45 10.80
CA GLY A 287 -7.14 -30.66 11.97
C GLY A 287 -7.08 -32.08 12.57
N LYS A 288 -6.11 -32.90 12.15
CA LYS A 288 -5.97 -34.29 12.62
C LYS A 288 -5.34 -34.35 14.02
N GLN A 289 -5.95 -35.06 14.96
CA GLN A 289 -5.30 -35.45 16.21
C GLN A 289 -4.38 -36.64 15.95
N LEU A 290 -3.10 -36.54 16.32
CA LEU A 290 -2.17 -37.68 16.26
C LEU A 290 -2.25 -38.49 17.55
N GLU A 291 -1.88 -39.76 17.44
CA GLU A 291 -1.76 -40.68 18.58
C GLU A 291 -0.43 -40.46 19.32
N GLY A 292 -0.43 -40.77 20.61
CA GLY A 292 0.74 -40.62 21.48
C GLY A 292 0.87 -39.26 22.15
N SER A 293 1.98 -39.04 22.86
CA SER A 293 2.25 -37.84 23.66
C SER A 293 3.46 -37.03 23.18
N ALA A 294 4.27 -37.57 22.28
CA ALA A 294 5.47 -36.92 21.78
C ALA A 294 5.14 -35.94 20.64
N CYS A 295 5.57 -34.68 20.78
CA CYS A 295 5.39 -33.67 19.74
C CYS A 295 6.28 -34.00 18.52
N PRO A 296 5.74 -33.99 17.28
CA PRO A 296 6.55 -34.17 16.06
C PRO A 296 7.67 -33.14 15.89
N LEU A 297 7.53 -31.95 16.49
CA LEU A 297 8.55 -30.90 16.46
C LEU A 297 9.62 -31.07 17.55
N GLY A 298 9.45 -32.01 18.48
CA GLY A 298 10.41 -32.28 19.55
C GLY A 298 10.58 -31.15 20.58
N ILE A 299 9.74 -30.12 20.54
CA ILE A 299 9.84 -28.93 21.40
C ILE A 299 8.52 -28.61 22.09
N SER A 300 8.60 -27.89 23.22
CA SER A 300 7.43 -27.31 23.88
C SER A 300 6.98 -26.05 23.14
N HIS A 301 5.69 -25.93 22.90
CA HIS A 301 5.09 -24.83 22.15
C HIS A 301 3.66 -24.53 22.68
N PRO A 302 3.10 -23.34 22.42
CA PRO A 302 1.74 -23.00 22.82
C PRO A 302 0.70 -23.89 22.10
N PRO A 303 -0.56 -23.88 22.56
CA PRO A 303 -1.64 -24.64 21.93
C PRO A 303 -1.79 -24.37 20.44
N THR A 304 -2.33 -25.34 19.71
CA THR A 304 -2.73 -25.18 18.31
C THR A 304 -3.70 -24.00 18.18
N GLY A 305 -3.53 -23.19 17.13
CA GLY A 305 -4.21 -21.90 16.96
C GLY A 305 -3.34 -20.68 17.30
N ASP A 306 -2.22 -20.88 18.01
CA ASP A 306 -1.25 -19.83 18.30
C ASP A 306 -0.01 -19.89 17.40
N GLU A 307 0.46 -18.71 16.99
CA GLU A 307 1.74 -18.51 16.32
C GLU A 307 2.90 -18.80 17.27
N PHE A 308 3.98 -19.36 16.74
CA PHE A 308 5.17 -19.65 17.53
C PHE A 308 6.39 -19.85 16.65
N ALA A 309 7.49 -19.17 17.00
CA ALA A 309 8.77 -19.39 16.34
C ALA A 309 9.48 -20.60 16.93
N LEU A 310 10.05 -21.40 16.04
CA LEU A 310 10.88 -22.57 16.34
C LEU A 310 12.34 -22.18 16.63
N GLY A 311 12.73 -20.96 16.29
CA GLY A 311 14.11 -20.48 16.37
C GLY A 311 14.72 -20.25 14.99
N CYS A 312 16.03 -20.02 14.93
CA CYS A 312 16.71 -19.71 13.68
C CYS A 312 17.08 -20.97 12.91
N GLY A 313 16.53 -21.12 11.70
CA GLY A 313 16.76 -22.28 10.83
C GLY A 313 18.24 -22.51 10.52
N LEU A 314 18.99 -21.44 10.22
CA LEU A 314 20.45 -21.55 10.00
C LEU A 314 21.20 -22.10 11.22
N CYS A 315 20.77 -21.78 12.44
CA CYS A 315 21.40 -22.31 13.65
C CYS A 315 20.98 -23.75 13.92
N ASN A 316 19.74 -24.12 13.60
CA ASN A 316 19.24 -25.48 13.76
C ASN A 316 19.91 -26.45 12.77
N ASP A 317 20.07 -26.04 11.51
CA ASP A 317 20.77 -26.83 10.49
C ASP A 317 22.24 -27.08 10.88
N LEU A 318 22.92 -26.09 11.45
CA LEU A 318 24.31 -26.22 11.92
C LEU A 318 24.49 -27.14 13.13
N MET A 319 23.45 -27.38 13.93
CA MET A 319 23.49 -28.36 15.04
C MET A 319 23.13 -29.78 14.60
N SER A 320 22.73 -29.95 13.33
CA SER A 320 22.33 -31.22 12.73
C SER A 320 23.49 -31.93 12.00
N PHE A 321 24.70 -31.34 12.03
CA PHE A 321 25.94 -31.86 11.45
C PHE A 321 26.98 -32.17 12.52
#